data_AF-A0A9W8UHC4-F1
#
_entry.id   AF-A0A9W8UHC4-F1
#
_cell.length_a   1.000
_cell.length_b   1.000
_cell.length_c   1.000
_cell.angle_alpha   90.00
_cell.angle_beta   90.00
_cell.angle_gamma   90.00
#
_symmetry.space_group_name_H-M   'P 1'
#
loop_
_entity.id
_entity.type
_entity.pdbx_description
1 polymer ?
#
loop_
_entity_poly.entity_id
_entity_poly.type
_entity_poly.pdbx_seq_one_letter_code
_entity_poly.pdbx_strand_id
1 'polypeptide(L)'
;MGGLASDRGGSPPRLLRPHVRRGALSILGASSRRVTERPDTDRHSIAIFHLCYASFISAPFIMFALRRTMATMGPQASILKQAGKVVCIGRNYADHIAELSSAKPKQPFFFLKPTSSMLLPGEGPCVRPKGVDMHFEVELALVIGKLVRDLKPNDLQGAMDAIKAYAVAIDMTARNTQNEAKRKGLPWDIAKGFDTFLPMSGVIPKDAIADPHDVELFLEVNGQVRQKGSTNLMIFQIPRILSDISRVMTLQPGDVVLTGTPAGVGPAVHGDKVRAGVRVAGKELLEGKIELAVEDSTRDYEFAET
;
A
#
# COMPACT_ATOMS: atom_id res chain seq x y z
N MET A 1 30.65 16.37 55.61
CA MET A 1 31.98 15.89 56.02
C MET A 1 32.40 14.79 55.06
N GLY A 2 33.53 14.98 54.37
CA GLY A 2 34.35 13.98 53.65
C GLY A 2 33.75 13.35 52.38
N GLY A 3 34.35 13.38 51.19
CA GLY A 3 35.65 13.86 50.74
C GLY A 3 36.28 12.91 49.71
N LEU A 4 36.68 13.48 48.56
CA LEU A 4 37.85 13.15 47.70
C LEU A 4 37.83 11.81 46.90
N ALA A 5 38.40 11.66 45.70
CA ALA A 5 39.03 12.53 44.69
C ALA A 5 39.47 11.66 43.48
N SER A 6 39.61 12.30 42.29
CA SER A 6 40.59 12.08 41.19
C SER A 6 40.80 10.67 40.58
N ASP A 7 41.11 10.44 39.30
CA ASP A 7 42.15 11.10 38.50
C ASP A 7 42.05 10.76 36.98
N ARG A 8 42.92 11.43 36.23
CA ARG A 8 43.04 11.70 34.78
C ARG A 8 43.47 10.55 33.85
N GLY A 9 43.27 10.76 32.54
CA GLY A 9 44.42 10.83 31.59
C GLY A 9 44.49 9.84 30.41
N GLY A 10 44.51 10.40 29.19
CA GLY A 10 45.61 10.21 28.23
C GLY A 10 45.59 9.05 27.21
N SER A 11 45.46 9.41 25.93
CA SER A 11 45.41 8.60 24.68
C SER A 11 46.77 8.01 24.18
N PRO A 12 46.93 7.59 22.90
CA PRO A 12 46.82 6.24 22.28
C PRO A 12 48.21 5.77 21.71
N PRO A 13 48.40 4.79 20.76
CA PRO A 13 48.09 4.96 19.31
C PRO A 13 47.99 3.68 18.39
N ARG A 14 47.84 3.94 17.08
CA ARG A 14 48.22 3.17 15.86
C ARG A 14 47.24 2.17 15.22
N LEU A 15 46.79 2.52 14.01
CA LEU A 15 46.56 1.57 12.92
C LEU A 15 47.11 2.15 11.60
N LEU A 16 48.12 1.47 11.05
CA LEU A 16 48.69 1.67 9.71
C LEU A 16 47.87 0.89 8.69
N ARG A 17 47.46 1.52 7.58
CA ARG A 17 47.25 0.85 6.28
C ARG A 17 47.50 1.82 5.13
N PRO A 18 48.34 1.45 4.15
CA PRO A 18 48.23 1.98 2.80
C PRO A 18 48.05 0.83 1.81
N HIS A 19 47.03 0.90 0.94
CA HIS A 19 47.11 0.28 -0.38
C HIS A 19 46.08 0.90 -1.34
N VAL A 20 46.56 1.84 -2.16
CA VAL A 20 45.92 2.22 -3.41
C VAL A 20 46.96 1.96 -4.49
N ARG A 21 46.72 0.95 -5.34
CA ARG A 21 47.43 0.79 -6.62
C ARG A 21 46.56 1.33 -7.73
N ARG A 22 47.13 2.29 -8.47
CA ARG A 22 46.66 2.81 -9.76
C ARG A 22 46.95 1.80 -10.87
N GLY A 23 46.02 1.72 -11.83
CA GLY A 23 46.28 1.83 -13.26
C GLY A 23 46.89 0.63 -14.01
N ALA A 24 46.12 0.10 -14.96
CA ALA A 24 46.65 -0.32 -16.25
C ALA A 24 45.56 -0.15 -17.33
N LEU A 25 45.91 0.61 -18.35
CA LEU A 25 45.16 0.94 -19.55
C LEU A 25 45.91 0.31 -20.74
N SER A 26 45.24 -0.45 -21.60
CA SER A 26 45.73 -0.89 -22.92
C SER A 26 44.49 -1.31 -23.73
N ILE A 27 43.95 -0.52 -24.66
CA ILE A 27 44.41 -0.14 -26.02
C ILE A 27 44.41 -1.30 -27.03
N LEU A 28 43.48 -1.15 -27.99
CA LEU A 28 43.35 -1.61 -29.38
C LEU A 28 43.40 -3.11 -29.75
N GLY A 29 42.40 -3.48 -30.56
CA GLY A 29 42.42 -4.61 -31.48
C GLY A 29 41.24 -4.55 -32.45
N ALA A 30 41.27 -3.63 -33.41
CA ALA A 30 40.35 -3.62 -34.55
C ALA A 30 40.84 -4.62 -35.61
N SER A 31 39.94 -5.42 -36.18
CA SER A 31 40.18 -6.13 -37.45
C SER A 31 38.94 -6.11 -38.33
N SER A 32 39.19 -5.59 -39.52
CA SER A 32 38.32 -5.34 -40.67
C SER A 32 37.93 -6.57 -41.51
N ARG A 33 37.03 -6.32 -42.47
CA ARG A 33 36.74 -7.00 -43.77
C ARG A 33 35.42 -7.80 -43.76
N ARG A 34 34.58 -7.78 -44.80
CA ARG A 34 34.68 -7.23 -46.15
C ARG A 34 33.27 -7.10 -46.75
N VAL A 35 33.10 -6.10 -47.60
CA VAL A 35 31.99 -5.92 -48.57
C VAL A 35 32.20 -6.89 -49.74
N THR A 36 31.12 -7.44 -50.30
CA THR A 36 31.01 -7.83 -51.72
C THR A 36 29.56 -7.65 -52.22
N GLU A 37 29.47 -7.22 -53.47
CA GLU A 37 28.30 -6.70 -54.19
C GLU A 37 27.40 -7.77 -54.85
N ARG A 38 26.24 -7.27 -55.33
CA ARG A 38 25.16 -7.77 -56.20
C ARG A 38 25.63 -8.40 -57.55
N PRO A 39 24.80 -9.14 -58.35
CA PRO A 39 23.70 -8.57 -59.19
C PRO A 39 22.46 -9.45 -59.55
N ASP A 40 21.33 -8.74 -59.70
CA ASP A 40 20.31 -8.67 -60.78
C ASP A 40 19.68 -9.90 -61.51
N THR A 41 18.52 -9.60 -62.12
CA THR A 41 17.70 -10.27 -63.16
C THR A 41 16.61 -11.26 -62.72
N ASP A 42 15.33 -10.88 -62.82
CA ASP A 42 14.54 -11.02 -64.07
C ASP A 42 13.02 -10.75 -63.89
N ARG A 43 12.46 -10.01 -64.85
CA ARG A 43 11.03 -9.93 -65.15
C ARG A 43 10.65 -11.13 -66.02
N HIS A 44 9.37 -11.55 -66.01
CA HIS A 44 8.47 -11.63 -67.17
C HIS A 44 7.22 -12.48 -66.88
N SER A 45 6.11 -12.04 -67.50
CA SER A 45 4.90 -12.81 -67.86
C SER A 45 3.80 -12.97 -66.82
N ILE A 46 2.50 -12.89 -67.11
CA ILE A 46 1.64 -12.27 -68.13
C ILE A 46 0.21 -12.72 -67.71
N ALA A 47 -0.74 -11.78 -67.71
CA ALA A 47 -2.20 -11.91 -67.98
C ALA A 47 -3.04 -13.07 -67.40
N ILE A 48 -4.27 -12.74 -66.94
CA ILE A 48 -5.54 -13.00 -67.66
C ILE A 48 -6.75 -12.54 -66.79
N PHE A 49 -7.56 -11.61 -67.35
CA PHE A 49 -9.05 -11.50 -67.38
C PHE A 49 -9.88 -11.84 -66.11
N HIS A 50 -11.03 -11.23 -65.78
CA HIS A 50 -11.85 -10.09 -66.20
C HIS A 50 -13.07 -10.14 -65.25
N LEU A 51 -13.71 -9.00 -64.98
CA LEU A 51 -15.09 -8.84 -64.49
C LEU A 51 -15.62 -9.74 -63.36
N CYS A 52 -15.89 -9.11 -62.22
CA CYS A 52 -17.23 -9.19 -61.62
C CYS A 52 -17.54 -7.89 -60.90
N TYR A 53 -18.18 -6.99 -61.65
CA TYR A 53 -18.92 -5.84 -61.12
C TYR A 53 -20.30 -6.37 -60.69
N ALA A 54 -20.66 -6.18 -59.42
CA ALA A 54 -21.99 -5.74 -58.97
C ALA A 54 -22.34 -6.26 -57.56
N SER A 55 -22.76 -5.30 -56.73
CA SER A 55 -23.77 -5.41 -55.66
C SER A 55 -23.33 -5.98 -54.32
N PHE A 56 -23.35 -5.10 -53.30
CA PHE A 56 -23.97 -5.23 -51.95
C PHE A 56 -23.36 -4.09 -51.09
N ILE A 57 -23.98 -2.91 -51.09
CA ILE A 57 -24.89 -2.45 -50.02
C ILE A 57 -24.22 -2.46 -48.63
N SER A 58 -23.85 -1.26 -48.19
CA SER A 58 -23.98 -0.73 -46.82
C SER A 58 -23.41 -1.54 -45.64
N ALA A 59 -22.28 -1.09 -45.08
CA ALA A 59 -21.99 -1.30 -43.66
C ALA A 59 -20.99 -0.26 -43.11
N PRO A 60 -21.45 0.79 -42.39
CA PRO A 60 -20.58 1.61 -41.55
C PRO A 60 -20.37 0.87 -40.22
N PHE A 61 -19.71 -0.28 -40.24
CA PHE A 61 -19.52 -1.10 -39.02
C PHE A 61 -18.08 -1.52 -38.75
N ILE A 62 -17.13 -1.18 -39.63
CA ILE A 62 -15.69 -1.48 -39.45
C ILE A 62 -14.90 -0.22 -39.06
N MET A 63 -15.56 0.70 -38.34
CA MET A 63 -14.88 1.83 -37.67
C MET A 63 -15.30 1.95 -36.20
N PHE A 64 -15.85 0.87 -35.62
CA PHE A 64 -16.28 0.82 -34.21
C PHE A 64 -15.52 -0.20 -33.36
N ALA A 65 -14.63 -0.98 -33.97
CA ALA A 65 -13.93 -2.09 -33.33
C ALA A 65 -12.41 -1.93 -33.35
N LEU A 66 -11.88 -0.74 -33.00
CA LEU A 66 -10.45 -0.57 -32.67
C LEU A 66 -10.15 0.74 -31.91
N ARG A 67 -11.06 1.16 -31.04
CA ARG A 67 -10.87 2.38 -30.21
C ARG A 67 -11.14 2.17 -28.71
N ARG A 68 -10.94 0.94 -28.23
CA ARG A 68 -10.90 0.61 -26.79
C ARG A 68 -9.64 -0.17 -26.45
N THR A 69 -8.50 0.44 -26.70
CA THR A 69 -7.26 0.08 -26.02
C THR A 69 -6.42 1.35 -25.95
N MET A 70 -5.92 1.65 -24.77
CA MET A 70 -5.44 2.98 -24.32
C MET A 70 -6.55 3.93 -23.88
N ALA A 71 -7.25 3.55 -22.81
CA ALA A 71 -7.63 4.56 -21.83
C ALA A 71 -6.31 5.15 -21.30
N THR A 72 -6.03 6.37 -21.74
CA THR A 72 -4.95 7.21 -21.25
C THR A 72 -5.05 7.31 -19.73
N MET A 73 -4.10 6.72 -19.02
CA MET A 73 -3.82 7.04 -17.62
C MET A 73 -3.27 8.47 -17.54
N GLY A 74 -4.15 9.46 -17.67
CA GLY A 74 -3.91 10.77 -17.07
C GLY A 74 -4.13 10.64 -15.56
N PRO A 75 -3.44 11.42 -14.73
CA PRO A 75 -3.63 11.39 -13.28
C PRO A 75 -4.98 12.04 -12.96
N GLN A 76 -6.06 11.27 -13.08
CA GLN A 76 -7.24 11.60 -12.30
C GLN A 76 -6.79 11.43 -10.85
N ALA A 77 -6.57 12.54 -10.14
CA ALA A 77 -6.09 12.52 -8.77
C ALA A 77 -7.00 11.57 -7.98
N SER A 78 -6.42 10.45 -7.53
CA SER A 78 -7.17 9.42 -6.81
C SER A 78 -7.97 10.10 -5.69
N ILE A 79 -9.25 9.72 -5.53
CA ILE A 79 -10.08 10.25 -4.44
C ILE A 79 -9.41 10.07 -3.07
N LEU A 80 -8.53 9.06 -2.95
CA LEU A 80 -7.70 8.83 -1.77
C LEU A 80 -6.77 10.02 -1.45
N LYS A 81 -6.23 10.72 -2.47
CA LYS A 81 -5.42 11.94 -2.26
C LYS A 81 -6.23 13.15 -1.78
N GLN A 82 -7.56 13.07 -1.85
CA GLN A 82 -8.45 14.12 -1.36
C GLN A 82 -8.85 13.91 0.11
N ALA A 83 -8.34 12.86 0.76
CA ALA A 83 -8.63 12.60 2.16
C ALA A 83 -8.19 13.78 3.03
N GLY A 84 -9.12 14.31 3.83
CA GLY A 84 -8.80 15.32 4.84
C GLY A 84 -8.14 14.68 6.07
N LYS A 85 -8.57 13.46 6.40
CA LYS A 85 -7.98 12.64 7.47
C LYS A 85 -8.18 11.14 7.22
N VAL A 86 -7.35 10.35 7.89
CA VAL A 86 -7.49 8.90 8.00
C VAL A 86 -7.75 8.54 9.46
N VAL A 87 -8.88 7.91 9.75
CA VAL A 87 -9.27 7.46 11.09
C VAL A 87 -9.20 5.94 11.14
N CYS A 88 -8.54 5.37 12.14
CA CYS A 88 -8.31 3.93 12.23
C CYS A 88 -8.88 3.40 13.54
N ILE A 89 -9.55 2.24 13.50
CA ILE A 89 -9.99 1.52 14.70
C ILE A 89 -8.93 0.51 15.12
N GLY A 90 -8.58 0.49 16.41
CA GLY A 90 -7.72 -0.55 16.95
C GLY A 90 -8.49 -1.75 17.48
N ARG A 91 -7.88 -2.96 17.40
CA ARG A 91 -8.39 -4.21 18.00
C ARG A 91 -9.82 -4.58 17.57
N ASN A 92 -10.08 -4.59 16.27
CA ASN A 92 -11.42 -4.87 15.75
C ASN A 92 -11.65 -6.33 15.29
N TYR A 93 -10.68 -7.24 15.43
CA TYR A 93 -10.83 -8.66 15.08
C TYR A 93 -10.56 -9.54 16.29
N ALA A 94 -11.39 -10.56 16.50
CA ALA A 94 -11.30 -11.44 17.67
C ALA A 94 -9.98 -12.20 17.75
N ASP A 95 -9.54 -12.77 16.62
CA ASP A 95 -8.31 -13.60 16.58
C ASP A 95 -7.05 -12.75 16.77
N HIS A 96 -7.05 -11.51 16.28
CA HIS A 96 -5.95 -10.57 16.47
C HIS A 96 -5.80 -10.13 17.94
N ILE A 97 -6.90 -10.06 18.69
CA ILE A 97 -6.85 -9.75 20.13
C ILE A 97 -6.19 -10.89 20.91
N ALA A 98 -6.47 -12.14 20.54
CA ALA A 98 -5.86 -13.31 21.16
C ALA A 98 -4.34 -13.36 20.91
N GLU A 99 -3.91 -13.04 19.68
CA GLU A 99 -2.50 -12.95 19.30
C GLU A 99 -1.73 -11.92 20.16
N LEU A 100 -2.34 -10.75 20.41
CA LEU A 100 -1.71 -9.68 21.17
C LEU A 100 -1.86 -9.79 22.70
N SER A 101 -2.29 -10.95 23.22
CA SER A 101 -2.55 -11.18 24.66
C SER A 101 -3.35 -10.06 25.32
N SER A 102 -4.26 -9.45 24.58
CA SER A 102 -4.99 -8.25 25.00
C SER A 102 -6.42 -8.62 25.40
N ALA A 103 -7.00 -7.92 26.37
CA ALA A 103 -8.42 -8.11 26.67
C ALA A 103 -9.30 -7.59 25.52
N LYS A 104 -10.42 -8.28 25.26
CA LYS A 104 -11.43 -7.80 24.30
C LYS A 104 -11.90 -6.40 24.73
N PRO A 105 -11.74 -5.37 23.88
CA PRO A 105 -12.09 -4.01 24.26
C PRO A 105 -13.60 -3.90 24.48
N LYS A 106 -14.02 -3.28 25.58
CA LYS A 106 -15.44 -3.01 25.88
C LYS A 106 -16.02 -1.90 24.99
N GLN A 107 -15.16 -1.04 24.46
CA GLN A 107 -15.46 0.09 23.59
C GLN A 107 -14.37 0.18 22.51
N PRO A 108 -14.69 0.58 21.28
CA PRO A 108 -13.67 0.83 20.28
C PRO A 108 -12.80 2.02 20.71
N PHE A 109 -11.55 2.03 20.27
CA PHE A 109 -10.68 3.18 20.37
C PHE A 109 -10.11 3.49 18.99
N PHE A 110 -9.79 4.76 18.77
CA PHE A 110 -9.40 5.27 17.47
C PHE A 110 -8.07 6.00 17.55
N PHE A 111 -7.35 6.01 16.44
CA PHE A 111 -6.18 6.85 16.22
C PHE A 111 -6.22 7.42 14.81
N LEU A 112 -5.40 8.45 14.57
CA LEU A 112 -5.28 9.08 13.27
C LEU A 112 -4.00 8.64 12.58
N LYS A 113 -4.03 8.60 11.25
CA LYS A 113 -2.83 8.59 10.42
C LYS A 113 -2.79 9.90 9.62
N PRO A 114 -1.64 10.57 9.53
CA PRO A 114 -1.49 11.74 8.67
C PRO A 114 -1.59 11.31 7.21
N THR A 115 -2.17 12.16 6.36
CA THR A 115 -2.31 11.89 4.93
C THR A 115 -0.96 11.79 4.21
N SER A 116 0.10 12.38 4.78
CA SER A 116 1.49 12.20 4.30
C SER A 116 2.01 10.77 4.44
N SER A 117 1.40 9.93 5.28
CA SER A 117 1.76 8.50 5.37
C SER A 117 1.22 7.67 4.20
N MET A 118 0.25 8.20 3.44
CA MET A 118 -0.38 7.50 2.32
C MET A 118 0.63 7.24 1.21
N LEU A 119 0.71 5.98 0.78
CA LEU A 119 1.52 5.53 -0.35
C LEU A 119 0.61 4.81 -1.34
N LEU A 120 0.33 5.46 -2.47
CA LEU A 120 -0.54 4.91 -3.51
C LEU A 120 0.27 4.06 -4.51
N PRO A 121 -0.42 3.26 -5.35
CA PRO A 121 0.27 2.40 -6.32
C PRO A 121 1.19 3.21 -7.26
N GLY A 122 2.45 2.79 -7.35
CA GLY A 122 3.46 3.43 -8.20
C GLY A 122 4.19 4.63 -7.57
N GLU A 123 3.93 4.98 -6.31
CA GLU A 123 4.58 6.13 -5.64
C GLU A 123 5.92 5.79 -4.98
N GLY A 124 6.34 4.53 -5.00
CA GLY A 124 7.63 4.07 -4.47
C GLY A 124 7.50 2.93 -3.46
N PRO A 125 8.59 2.62 -2.73
CA PRO A 125 8.59 1.59 -1.70
C PRO A 125 7.99 2.09 -0.38
N CYS A 126 7.66 1.16 0.51
CA CYS A 126 7.46 1.47 1.92
C CYS A 126 8.82 1.53 2.61
N VAL A 127 9.08 2.64 3.29
CA VAL A 127 10.37 2.96 3.88
C VAL A 127 10.35 2.64 5.37
N ARG A 128 11.15 1.66 5.77
CA ARG A 128 11.37 1.29 7.16
C ARG A 128 12.38 2.24 7.81
N PRO A 129 12.01 3.02 8.84
CA PRO A 129 12.96 3.88 9.55
C PRO A 129 14.03 3.07 10.29
N LYS A 130 15.22 3.66 10.51
CA LYS A 130 16.31 2.97 11.22
C LYS A 130 15.88 2.67 12.66
N GLY A 131 16.25 1.48 13.15
CA GLY A 131 15.91 1.02 14.50
C GLY A 131 14.42 0.68 14.71
N VAL A 132 13.57 0.74 13.68
CA VAL A 132 12.13 0.44 13.81
C VAL A 132 11.82 -1.02 13.49
N ASP A 133 11.10 -1.68 14.39
CA ASP A 133 10.44 -2.96 14.13
C ASP A 133 9.09 -2.69 13.42
N MET A 134 9.11 -2.68 12.10
CA MET A 134 7.96 -2.31 11.27
C MET A 134 7.08 -3.52 10.99
N HIS A 135 5.81 -3.46 11.38
CA HIS A 135 4.84 -4.54 11.19
C HIS A 135 3.76 -4.17 10.16
N PHE A 136 3.30 -5.15 9.39
CA PHE A 136 2.17 -5.01 8.48
C PHE A 136 0.84 -5.37 9.15
N GLU A 137 -0.22 -4.65 8.79
CA GLU A 137 -1.60 -4.87 9.26
C GLU A 137 -2.56 -4.63 8.08
N VAL A 138 -2.98 -5.67 7.34
CA VAL A 138 -3.93 -5.50 6.21
C VAL A 138 -5.33 -5.14 6.72
N GLU A 139 -5.96 -4.13 6.12
CA GLU A 139 -7.27 -3.63 6.54
C GLU A 139 -8.17 -3.28 5.35
N LEU A 140 -9.49 -3.38 5.54
CA LEU A 140 -10.47 -2.78 4.63
C LEU A 140 -10.60 -1.28 4.97
N ALA A 141 -10.47 -0.44 3.95
CA ALA A 141 -10.61 1.01 4.05
C ALA A 141 -11.95 1.45 3.45
N LEU A 142 -12.66 2.32 4.16
CA LEU A 142 -13.90 2.96 3.72
C LEU A 142 -13.59 4.38 3.24
N VAL A 143 -13.95 4.71 2.00
CA VAL A 143 -13.85 6.08 1.48
C VAL A 143 -15.20 6.76 1.67
N ILE A 144 -15.23 7.81 2.49
CA ILE A 144 -16.45 8.53 2.83
C ILE A 144 -16.90 9.41 1.66
N GLY A 145 -18.18 9.32 1.30
CA GLY A 145 -18.81 10.00 0.17
C GLY A 145 -19.63 11.24 0.52
N LYS A 146 -20.11 11.30 1.75
CA LYS A 146 -20.98 12.38 2.26
C LYS A 146 -20.61 12.72 3.69
N LEU A 147 -21.02 13.91 4.14
CA LEU A 147 -20.81 14.31 5.53
C LEU A 147 -21.53 13.34 6.49
N VAL A 148 -20.81 12.85 7.50
CA VAL A 148 -21.37 12.02 8.58
C VAL A 148 -21.11 12.68 9.93
N ARG A 149 -22.18 12.98 10.66
CA ARG A 149 -22.15 13.55 12.01
C ARG A 149 -23.28 12.92 12.82
N ASP A 150 -22.98 12.54 14.06
CA ASP A 150 -23.95 11.97 15.00
C ASP A 150 -24.78 10.80 14.46
N LEU A 151 -24.18 9.97 13.60
CA LEU A 151 -24.82 8.77 13.05
C LEU A 151 -25.20 7.84 14.20
N LYS A 152 -26.41 7.25 14.14
CA LYS A 152 -26.85 6.29 15.16
C LYS A 152 -26.16 4.94 14.94
N PRO A 153 -25.78 4.21 16.01
CA PRO A 153 -25.02 2.96 15.89
C PRO A 153 -25.81 1.82 15.21
N ASN A 154 -27.13 1.94 15.12
CA ASN A 154 -28.03 1.01 14.45
C ASN A 154 -28.52 1.50 13.07
N ASP A 155 -28.04 2.65 12.59
CA ASP A 155 -28.38 3.19 11.26
C ASP A 155 -27.50 2.55 10.17
N LEU A 156 -27.80 1.29 9.84
CA LEU A 156 -27.08 0.55 8.81
C LEU A 156 -27.18 1.24 7.45
N GLN A 157 -28.37 1.68 7.04
CA GLN A 157 -28.57 2.32 5.74
C GLN A 157 -27.75 3.62 5.65
N GLY A 158 -27.82 4.48 6.68
CA GLY A 158 -27.05 5.72 6.73
C GLY A 158 -25.54 5.47 6.70
N ALA A 159 -25.06 4.44 7.40
CA ALA A 159 -23.66 4.03 7.38
C ALA A 159 -23.22 3.58 5.97
N MET A 160 -23.99 2.68 5.33
CA MET A 160 -23.66 2.17 4.01
C MET A 160 -23.74 3.27 2.95
N ASP A 161 -24.77 4.12 2.98
CA ASP A 161 -24.92 5.26 2.08
C ASP A 161 -23.82 6.31 2.24
N ALA A 162 -23.16 6.34 3.41
CA ALA A 162 -22.04 7.24 3.62
C ALA A 162 -20.76 6.81 2.89
N ILE A 163 -20.67 5.53 2.51
CA ILE A 163 -19.50 4.99 1.82
C ILE A 163 -19.66 5.22 0.33
N LYS A 164 -18.65 5.82 -0.30
CA LYS A 164 -18.56 6.05 -1.74
C LYS A 164 -17.80 4.95 -2.47
N ALA A 165 -16.77 4.42 -1.82
CA ALA A 165 -15.89 3.40 -2.37
C ALA A 165 -15.14 2.69 -1.25
N TYR A 166 -14.46 1.61 -1.61
CA TYR A 166 -13.56 0.89 -0.71
C TYR A 166 -12.12 0.98 -1.23
N ALA A 167 -11.17 0.58 -0.39
CA ALA A 167 -9.81 0.27 -0.78
C ALA A 167 -9.26 -0.80 0.18
N VAL A 168 -8.17 -1.45 -0.20
CA VAL A 168 -7.32 -2.20 0.73
C VAL A 168 -6.25 -1.24 1.24
N ALA A 169 -5.91 -1.34 2.51
CA ALA A 169 -4.82 -0.59 3.12
C ALA A 169 -3.92 -1.53 3.92
N ILE A 170 -2.67 -1.12 4.14
CA ILE A 170 -1.77 -1.73 5.10
C ILE A 170 -1.47 -0.67 6.16
N ASP A 171 -1.93 -0.88 7.39
CA ASP A 171 -1.62 -0.02 8.52
C ASP A 171 -0.25 -0.37 9.11
N MET A 172 0.81 0.07 8.41
CA MET A 172 2.17 -0.16 8.88
C MET A 172 2.38 0.48 10.25
N THR A 173 3.03 -0.28 11.12
CA THR A 173 3.20 0.08 12.53
C THR A 173 4.64 -0.09 12.96
N ALA A 174 5.25 0.95 13.53
CA ALA A 174 6.51 0.84 14.26
C ALA A 174 6.22 0.20 15.62
N ARG A 175 6.30 -1.13 15.70
CA ARG A 175 5.82 -1.90 16.84
C ARG A 175 6.57 -1.56 18.13
N ASN A 176 7.89 -1.43 18.06
CA ASN A 176 8.72 -1.04 19.19
C ASN A 176 8.39 0.38 19.69
N THR A 177 8.26 1.36 18.78
CA THR A 177 7.81 2.71 19.13
C THR A 177 6.40 2.71 19.75
N GLN A 178 5.47 1.91 19.23
CA GLN A 178 4.13 1.77 19.79
C GLN A 178 4.16 1.18 21.20
N ASN A 179 5.01 0.17 21.43
CA ASN A 179 5.13 -0.48 22.72
C ASN A 179 5.71 0.49 23.77
N GLU A 180 6.73 1.27 23.42
CA GLU A 180 7.24 2.33 24.29
C GLU A 180 6.18 3.38 24.60
N ALA A 181 5.44 3.85 23.58
CA ALA A 181 4.37 4.82 23.77
C ALA A 181 3.28 4.29 24.72
N LYS A 182 2.88 3.02 24.57
CA LYS A 182 1.95 2.36 25.50
C LYS A 182 2.48 2.30 26.93
N ARG A 183 3.75 1.94 27.13
CA ARG A 183 4.39 1.88 28.47
C ARG A 183 4.41 3.26 29.14
N LYS A 184 4.65 4.32 28.37
CA LYS A 184 4.78 5.71 28.86
C LYS A 184 3.47 6.51 28.87
N GLY A 185 2.38 5.95 28.33
CA GLY A 185 1.12 6.67 28.17
C GLY A 185 1.18 7.82 27.15
N LEU A 186 2.02 7.68 26.11
CA LEU A 186 2.22 8.67 25.06
C LEU A 186 1.33 8.40 23.82
N PRO A 187 1.12 9.43 22.98
CA PRO A 187 0.38 9.29 21.73
C PRO A 187 1.03 8.31 20.73
N TRP A 188 0.24 7.79 19.79
CA TRP A 188 0.69 6.79 18.80
C TRP A 188 1.08 7.40 17.45
N ASP A 189 1.05 8.72 17.32
CA ASP A 189 1.27 9.45 16.07
C ASP A 189 2.59 9.06 15.39
N ILE A 190 3.69 8.97 16.15
CA ILE A 190 4.98 8.55 15.60
C ILE A 190 4.92 7.08 15.18
N ALA A 191 4.35 6.20 16.00
CA ALA A 191 4.32 4.78 15.73
C ALA A 191 3.46 4.39 14.50
N LYS A 192 2.46 5.22 14.17
CA LYS A 192 1.50 4.97 13.09
C LYS A 192 1.66 5.94 11.90
N GLY A 193 2.43 7.01 12.03
CA GLY A 193 2.37 8.16 11.11
C GLY A 193 3.63 8.49 10.32
N PHE A 194 4.64 7.61 10.30
CA PHE A 194 5.79 7.81 9.39
C PHE A 194 5.34 7.94 7.92
N ASP A 195 6.14 8.65 7.12
CA ASP A 195 5.98 8.64 5.67
C ASP A 195 5.90 7.18 5.17
N THR A 196 5.05 6.92 4.18
CA THR A 196 4.82 5.58 3.59
C THR A 196 4.20 4.50 4.50
N PHE A 197 3.80 4.83 5.74
CA PHE A 197 3.17 3.86 6.66
C PHE A 197 1.69 3.57 6.39
N LEU A 198 1.14 4.09 5.29
CA LEU A 198 -0.20 3.76 4.83
C LEU A 198 -0.18 3.39 3.33
N PRO A 199 0.43 2.26 2.93
CA PRO A 199 0.22 1.70 1.60
C PRO A 199 -1.26 1.44 1.35
N MET A 200 -1.77 1.88 0.20
CA MET A 200 -3.17 1.67 -0.19
C MET A 200 -3.28 1.17 -1.63
N SER A 201 -4.36 0.43 -1.91
CA SER A 201 -4.69 -0.03 -3.26
C SER A 201 -5.23 1.11 -4.14
N GLY A 202 -5.64 0.75 -5.36
CA GLY A 202 -6.58 1.56 -6.12
C GLY A 202 -7.95 1.66 -5.42
N VAL A 203 -8.83 2.47 -6.00
CA VAL A 203 -10.20 2.62 -5.52
C VAL A 203 -11.03 1.44 -6.00
N ILE A 204 -11.65 0.73 -5.07
CA ILE A 204 -12.61 -0.34 -5.36
C ILE A 204 -14.00 0.30 -5.45
N PRO A 205 -14.69 0.20 -6.61
CA PRO A 205 -16.07 0.67 -6.73
C PRO A 205 -16.97 0.03 -5.68
N LYS A 206 -17.92 0.81 -5.14
CA LYS A 206 -18.82 0.33 -4.08
C LYS A 206 -19.62 -0.91 -4.49
N ASP A 207 -20.08 -0.95 -5.73
CA ASP A 207 -20.85 -2.06 -6.31
C ASP A 207 -20.02 -3.33 -6.56
N ALA A 208 -18.69 -3.25 -6.55
CA ALA A 208 -17.82 -4.42 -6.61
C ALA A 208 -17.82 -5.21 -5.28
N ILE A 209 -18.27 -4.61 -4.18
CA ILE A 209 -18.42 -5.25 -2.86
C ILE A 209 -19.88 -5.12 -2.44
N ALA A 210 -20.66 -6.20 -2.66
CA ALA A 210 -22.08 -6.21 -2.31
C ALA A 210 -22.31 -6.13 -0.78
N ASP A 211 -21.48 -6.84 0.00
CA ASP A 211 -21.48 -6.80 1.45
C ASP A 211 -20.04 -6.63 1.98
N PRO A 212 -19.67 -5.46 2.54
CA PRO A 212 -18.35 -5.23 3.11
C PRO A 212 -18.10 -6.01 4.41
N HIS A 213 -19.14 -6.62 5.00
CA HIS A 213 -19.01 -7.53 6.14
C HIS A 213 -18.80 -9.00 5.71
N ASP A 214 -18.71 -9.28 4.41
CA ASP A 214 -18.41 -10.62 3.88
C ASP A 214 -17.35 -10.56 2.77
N VAL A 215 -16.18 -10.03 3.10
CA VAL A 215 -15.01 -10.06 2.20
C VAL A 215 -13.79 -10.64 2.89
N GLU A 216 -12.95 -11.34 2.13
CA GLU A 216 -11.69 -11.88 2.63
C GLU A 216 -10.54 -10.92 2.33
N LEU A 217 -9.86 -10.46 3.37
CA LEU A 217 -8.60 -9.75 3.27
C LEU A 217 -7.44 -10.74 3.34
N PHE A 218 -6.39 -10.50 2.56
CA PHE A 218 -5.17 -11.29 2.64
C PHE A 218 -3.91 -10.43 2.46
N LEU A 219 -2.80 -10.90 3.03
CA LEU A 219 -1.48 -10.34 2.84
C LEU A 219 -0.43 -11.46 2.75
N GLU A 220 0.45 -11.32 1.78
CA GLU A 220 1.57 -12.20 1.49
C GLU A 220 2.89 -11.42 1.63
N VAL A 221 3.92 -12.07 2.17
CA VAL A 221 5.29 -11.57 2.18
C VAL A 221 6.15 -12.58 1.46
N ASN A 222 6.83 -12.16 0.39
CA ASN A 222 7.67 -13.00 -0.46
C ASN A 222 6.92 -14.26 -0.96
N GLY A 223 5.65 -14.10 -1.33
CA GLY A 223 4.78 -15.16 -1.82
C GLY A 223 4.20 -16.09 -0.75
N GLN A 224 4.48 -15.85 0.54
CA GLN A 224 3.92 -16.63 1.64
C GLN A 224 2.79 -15.86 2.32
N VAL A 225 1.61 -16.46 2.42
CA VAL A 225 0.47 -15.86 3.14
C VAL A 225 0.82 -15.68 4.61
N ARG A 226 0.69 -14.44 5.10
CA ARG A 226 0.91 -14.07 6.51
C ARG A 226 -0.38 -13.67 7.21
N GLN A 227 -1.26 -12.92 6.53
CA GLN A 227 -2.60 -12.62 7.03
C GLN A 227 -3.66 -13.13 6.06
N LYS A 228 -4.74 -13.64 6.63
CA LYS A 228 -5.94 -14.03 5.90
C LYS A 228 -7.12 -14.00 6.86
N GLY A 229 -8.16 -13.21 6.57
CA GLY A 229 -9.32 -13.12 7.45
C GLY A 229 -10.53 -12.53 6.77
N SER A 230 -11.72 -12.94 7.21
CA SER A 230 -12.99 -12.38 6.73
C SER A 230 -13.42 -11.19 7.58
N THR A 231 -13.95 -10.14 6.94
CA THR A 231 -14.51 -8.96 7.60
C THR A 231 -15.74 -9.29 8.46
N ASN A 232 -16.34 -10.47 8.31
CA ASN A 232 -17.42 -10.93 9.20
C ASN A 232 -16.94 -11.14 10.64
N LEU A 233 -15.63 -11.27 10.86
CA LEU A 233 -14.99 -11.42 12.17
C LEU A 233 -14.78 -10.08 12.89
N MET A 234 -15.21 -8.95 12.30
CA MET A 234 -15.17 -7.66 12.97
C MET A 234 -16.02 -7.67 14.25
N ILE A 235 -15.41 -7.23 15.36
CA ILE A 235 -16.09 -7.11 16.66
C ILE A 235 -17.07 -5.95 16.64
N PHE A 236 -16.63 -4.81 16.11
CA PHE A 236 -17.46 -3.63 15.89
C PHE A 236 -17.69 -3.49 14.38
N GLN A 237 -18.94 -3.68 13.99
CA GLN A 237 -19.37 -3.58 12.60
C GLN A 237 -19.36 -2.11 12.13
N ILE A 238 -19.27 -1.90 10.81
CA ILE A 238 -19.14 -0.58 10.17
C ILE A 238 -20.11 0.49 10.71
N PRO A 239 -21.42 0.24 10.90
CA PRO A 239 -22.32 1.26 11.46
C PRO A 239 -21.90 1.75 12.84
N ARG A 240 -21.38 0.84 13.68
CA ARG A 240 -20.86 1.17 14.99
C ARG A 240 -19.56 1.98 14.91
N ILE A 241 -18.65 1.60 14.01
CA ILE A 241 -17.41 2.35 13.74
C ILE A 241 -17.73 3.79 13.35
N LEU A 242 -18.55 3.97 12.32
CA LEU A 242 -18.89 5.31 11.80
C LEU A 242 -19.69 6.13 12.82
N SER A 243 -20.58 5.50 13.58
CA SER A 243 -21.31 6.16 14.68
C SER A 243 -20.36 6.72 15.72
N ASP A 244 -19.46 5.89 16.26
CA ASP A 244 -18.56 6.31 17.34
C ASP A 244 -17.58 7.40 16.88
N ILE A 245 -17.08 7.31 15.65
CA ILE A 245 -16.24 8.36 15.05
C ILE A 245 -17.05 9.66 14.89
N SER A 246 -18.22 9.59 14.24
CA SER A 246 -18.99 10.78 13.83
C SER A 246 -19.56 11.60 14.99
N ARG A 247 -19.63 11.02 16.20
CA ARG A 247 -20.01 11.70 17.45
C ARG A 247 -18.86 12.52 18.07
N VAL A 248 -17.63 12.21 17.71
CA VAL A 248 -16.42 12.89 18.22
C VAL A 248 -15.86 13.82 17.15
N MET A 249 -15.75 13.32 15.92
CA MET A 249 -15.21 14.04 14.77
C MET A 249 -16.08 13.81 13.55
N THR A 250 -16.57 14.88 12.94
CA THR A 250 -17.35 14.78 11.69
C THR A 250 -16.50 14.16 10.58
N LEU A 251 -17.02 13.14 9.90
CA LEU A 251 -16.41 12.61 8.69
C LEU A 251 -16.87 13.45 7.49
N GLN A 252 -15.92 13.89 6.67
CA GLN A 252 -16.13 14.67 5.47
C GLN A 252 -16.03 13.77 4.23
N PRO A 253 -16.66 14.14 3.10
CA PRO A 253 -16.39 13.49 1.83
C PRO A 253 -14.88 13.46 1.54
N GLY A 254 -14.36 12.30 1.17
CA GLY A 254 -12.94 12.05 0.93
C GLY A 254 -12.20 11.41 2.10
N ASP A 255 -12.67 11.59 3.34
CA ASP A 255 -12.02 10.95 4.51
C ASP A 255 -11.99 9.43 4.37
N VAL A 256 -10.97 8.83 4.99
CA VAL A 256 -10.76 7.38 4.97
C VAL A 256 -10.92 6.82 6.39
N VAL A 257 -11.64 5.70 6.50
CA VAL A 257 -11.77 4.95 7.75
C VAL A 257 -11.19 3.55 7.59
N LEU A 258 -10.15 3.20 8.37
CA LEU A 258 -9.63 1.84 8.43
C LEU A 258 -10.36 1.04 9.51
N THR A 259 -10.61 -0.24 9.24
CA THR A 259 -11.59 -1.06 9.97
C THR A 259 -10.97 -2.15 10.85
N GLY A 260 -9.66 -2.11 11.05
CA GLY A 260 -8.88 -3.06 11.81
C GLY A 260 -8.32 -4.20 10.95
N THR A 261 -7.36 -4.92 11.53
CA THR A 261 -6.64 -6.02 10.87
C THR A 261 -6.98 -7.40 11.45
N PRO A 262 -7.03 -8.47 10.63
CA PRO A 262 -7.11 -9.85 11.13
C PRO A 262 -5.78 -10.32 11.75
N ALA A 263 -5.78 -11.52 12.34
CA ALA A 263 -4.57 -12.10 12.94
C ALA A 263 -3.44 -12.36 11.91
N GLY A 264 -2.23 -12.58 12.42
CA GLY A 264 -1.04 -12.86 11.64
C GLY A 264 -0.20 -11.62 11.36
N VAL A 265 -0.27 -10.63 12.25
CA VAL A 265 0.54 -9.42 12.16
C VAL A 265 2.00 -9.79 12.35
N GLY A 266 2.88 -9.21 11.53
CA GLY A 266 4.29 -9.59 11.55
C GLY A 266 5.22 -8.56 10.96
N PRO A 267 6.54 -8.77 11.10
CA PRO A 267 7.54 -7.83 10.66
C PRO A 267 7.65 -7.78 9.13
N ALA A 268 7.95 -6.59 8.63
CA ALA A 268 8.37 -6.29 7.26
C ALA A 268 9.78 -5.71 7.30
N VAL A 269 10.71 -6.27 6.52
CA VAL A 269 12.12 -5.90 6.53
C VAL A 269 12.61 -5.52 5.14
N HIS A 270 13.79 -4.89 5.08
CA HIS A 270 14.43 -4.53 3.82
C HIS A 270 14.46 -5.70 2.82
N GLY A 271 14.04 -5.43 1.58
CA GLY A 271 14.01 -6.40 0.49
C GLY A 271 12.74 -7.25 0.42
N ASP A 272 11.85 -7.18 1.41
CA ASP A 272 10.57 -7.86 1.36
C ASP A 272 9.70 -7.33 0.22
N LYS A 273 9.01 -8.26 -0.44
CA LYS A 273 7.93 -7.99 -1.39
C LYS A 273 6.61 -8.33 -0.72
N VAL A 274 5.85 -7.31 -0.39
CA VAL A 274 4.53 -7.42 0.24
C VAL A 274 3.46 -7.33 -0.84
N ARG A 275 2.50 -8.25 -0.80
CA ARG A 275 1.31 -8.24 -1.64
C ARG A 275 0.08 -8.33 -0.76
N ALA A 276 -0.90 -7.47 -0.97
CA ALA A 276 -2.16 -7.53 -0.25
C ALA A 276 -3.34 -7.36 -1.19
N GLY A 277 -4.51 -7.81 -0.77
CA GLY A 277 -5.72 -7.70 -1.57
C GLY A 277 -6.98 -8.11 -0.84
N VAL A 278 -8.07 -8.09 -1.59
CA VAL A 278 -9.40 -8.49 -1.13
C VAL A 278 -10.02 -9.48 -2.11
N ARG A 279 -10.74 -10.48 -1.57
CA ARG A 279 -11.56 -11.40 -2.35
C ARG A 279 -13.04 -11.27 -1.97
N VAL A 280 -13.90 -11.28 -2.98
CA VAL A 280 -15.36 -11.34 -2.85
C VAL A 280 -15.83 -12.65 -3.48
N ALA A 281 -16.56 -13.46 -2.72
CA ALA A 281 -16.98 -14.80 -3.15
C ALA A 281 -15.83 -15.64 -3.75
N GLY A 282 -14.65 -15.58 -3.12
CA GLY A 282 -13.44 -16.30 -3.53
C GLY A 282 -12.68 -15.72 -4.73
N LYS A 283 -13.16 -14.64 -5.34
CA LYS A 283 -12.50 -13.96 -6.48
C LYS A 283 -11.80 -12.71 -6.01
N GLU A 284 -10.53 -12.57 -6.36
CA GLU A 284 -9.76 -11.36 -6.06
C GLU A 284 -10.22 -10.18 -6.91
N LEU A 285 -10.37 -9.01 -6.26
CA LEU A 285 -10.63 -7.75 -6.93
C LEU A 285 -9.31 -7.06 -7.27
N LEU A 286 -9.05 -6.83 -8.56
CA LEU A 286 -7.78 -6.28 -9.04
C LEU A 286 -7.56 -4.83 -8.58
N GLU A 287 -8.65 -4.07 -8.44
CA GLU A 287 -8.65 -2.70 -7.93
C GLU A 287 -8.15 -2.62 -6.48
N GLY A 288 -8.36 -3.70 -5.71
CA GLY A 288 -7.91 -3.84 -4.33
C GLY A 288 -6.48 -4.35 -4.17
N LYS A 289 -5.77 -4.61 -5.27
CA LYS A 289 -4.40 -5.16 -5.21
C LYS A 289 -3.40 -4.12 -4.74
N ILE A 290 -2.53 -4.52 -3.83
CA ILE A 290 -1.30 -3.80 -3.43
C ILE A 290 -0.10 -4.68 -3.76
N GLU A 291 0.91 -4.09 -4.38
CA GLU A 291 2.25 -4.68 -4.55
C GLU A 291 3.26 -3.64 -4.07
N LEU A 292 4.10 -4.05 -3.12
CA LEU A 292 4.93 -3.13 -2.34
C LEU A 292 6.31 -3.74 -2.09
N ALA A 293 7.36 -2.98 -2.38
CA ALA A 293 8.70 -3.29 -1.91
C ALA A 293 8.97 -2.56 -0.59
N VAL A 294 9.73 -3.21 0.29
CA VAL A 294 10.18 -2.61 1.55
C VAL A 294 11.66 -2.24 1.44
N GLU A 295 11.98 -0.99 1.75
CA GLU A 295 13.34 -0.47 1.73
C GLU A 295 13.69 0.15 3.08
N ASP A 296 14.99 0.21 3.39
CA ASP A 296 15.45 0.85 4.63
C ASP A 296 15.66 2.33 4.38
N SER A 297 15.29 3.15 5.36
CA SER A 297 15.45 4.59 5.29
C SER A 297 16.93 4.97 5.21
N THR A 298 17.25 5.84 4.26
CA THR A 298 18.56 6.51 4.17
C THR A 298 18.61 7.80 4.98
N ARG A 299 17.48 8.25 5.55
CA ARG A 299 17.38 9.49 6.33
C ARG A 299 18.06 9.37 7.70
N ASP A 300 18.23 10.49 8.37
CA ASP A 300 18.98 10.58 9.65
C ASP A 300 18.21 10.06 10.86
N TYR A 301 16.87 9.95 10.78
CA TYR A 301 16.07 9.43 11.89
C TYR A 301 16.47 7.99 12.24
N GLU A 302 16.71 7.75 13.53
CA GLU A 302 16.93 6.43 14.11
C GLU A 302 16.16 6.32 15.43
N PHE A 303 15.36 5.26 15.56
CA PHE A 303 14.67 4.96 16.80
C PHE A 303 15.61 4.21 17.75
N ALA A 304 15.71 4.70 18.97
CA ALA A 304 16.33 4.02 20.09
C ALA A 304 15.39 4.14 21.30
N GLU A 305 15.14 3.02 21.99
CA GLU A 305 14.28 3.04 23.19
C GLU A 305 14.91 3.90 24.28
N THR A 306 14.07 4.64 25.01
CA THR A 306 14.49 5.50 26.14
C THR A 306 13.90 5.08 27.47
#